data_AF-A0A7C8HI82-F1
#
_entry.id   AF-A0A7C8HI82-F1
#
_cell.length_a   1.000
_cell.length_b   1.000
_cell.length_c   1.000
_cell.angle_alpha   90.00
_cell.angle_beta   90.00
_cell.angle_gamma   90.00
#
_symmetry.space_group_name_H-M   'P 1'
#
loop_
_entity.id
_entity.type
_entity.pdbx_description
1 polymer ?
#
loop_
_entity_poly.entity_id
_entity_poly.type
_entity_poly.pdbx_seq_one_letter_code
_entity_poly.pdbx_strand_id
1 'polypeptide(L)'
;MRIACLALMLVATLPAYAQETTVRIRSARPFGYFVGDLIHVRVDVSAPADAVLSRASLPNPGPLTGSLDLRDVKLSEMSENGARLWRLDLTYQNFYVALDARDIEIPGFELSISTATGAQTIAVPAWRIGVSPLREIAPQKQEQASDYLRPDGSSAFVSEATPLNLAFGAGAAALLALAL
;
A
#
# COMPACT_ATOMS: atom_id res chain seq x y z
N MET A 1 57.86 16.76 -37.88
CA MET A 1 57.24 15.50 -37.41
C MET A 1 57.00 15.42 -35.90
N ARG A 2 56.83 16.54 -35.16
CA ARG A 2 56.57 16.52 -33.71
C ARG A 2 55.33 17.29 -33.25
N ILE A 3 54.72 18.07 -34.15
CA ILE A 3 53.61 18.98 -33.82
C ILE A 3 52.24 18.36 -34.20
N ALA A 4 52.24 17.33 -35.05
CA ALA A 4 51.00 16.63 -35.46
C ALA A 4 50.48 15.63 -34.40
N CYS A 5 51.28 15.27 -33.39
CA CYS A 5 50.85 14.33 -32.34
C CYS A 5 50.19 14.99 -31.14
N LEU A 6 50.24 16.33 -31.00
CA LEU A 6 49.61 17.03 -29.87
C LEU A 6 48.14 17.41 -30.11
N ALA A 7 47.64 17.31 -31.34
CA ALA A 7 46.27 17.69 -31.69
C ALA A 7 45.25 16.54 -31.58
N LEU A 8 45.69 15.32 -31.27
CA LEU A 8 44.84 14.11 -31.27
C LEU A 8 44.60 13.51 -29.86
N MET A 9 44.86 14.25 -28.79
CA MET A 9 44.57 13.82 -27.41
C MET A 9 43.52 14.71 -26.71
N LEU A 10 42.81 15.54 -27.47
CA LEU A 10 41.75 16.40 -26.94
C LEU A 10 40.38 16.03 -27.53
N VAL A 11 40.10 14.72 -27.65
CA VAL A 11 38.81 14.21 -28.08
C VAL A 11 38.27 13.29 -26.99
N ALA A 12 37.09 13.65 -26.49
CA ALA A 12 36.17 12.83 -25.71
C ALA A 12 36.47 12.61 -24.21
N THR A 13 36.51 13.70 -23.44
CA THR A 13 35.87 13.67 -22.11
C THR A 13 34.45 14.23 -22.24
N LEU A 14 33.56 13.49 -22.90
CA LEU A 14 32.13 13.74 -22.73
C LEU A 14 31.81 13.37 -21.29
N PRO A 15 31.26 14.29 -20.46
CA PRO A 15 30.76 13.89 -19.17
C PRO A 15 29.66 12.87 -19.44
N ALA A 16 29.91 11.61 -19.09
CA ALA A 16 28.85 10.66 -18.91
C ALA A 16 27.99 11.24 -17.78
N TYR A 17 26.88 11.88 -18.13
CA TYR A 17 25.85 12.20 -17.16
C TYR A 17 25.38 10.86 -16.63
N ALA A 18 25.97 10.45 -15.50
CA ALA A 18 25.47 9.34 -14.73
C ALA A 18 24.04 9.74 -14.34
N GLN A 19 23.07 9.15 -15.04
CA GLN A 19 21.67 9.45 -14.80
C GLN A 19 21.34 8.93 -13.41
N GLU A 20 21.27 9.85 -12.45
CA GLU A 20 21.18 9.54 -11.04
C GLU A 20 19.84 8.86 -10.76
N THR A 21 19.91 7.72 -10.06
CA THR A 21 18.70 7.00 -9.68
C THR A 21 17.92 7.85 -8.69
N THR A 22 16.67 8.15 -9.01
CA THR A 22 15.81 8.99 -8.16
C THR A 22 14.61 8.20 -7.67
N VAL A 23 14.35 8.25 -6.36
CA VAL A 23 13.16 7.67 -5.73
C VAL A 23 12.26 8.78 -5.22
N ARG A 24 10.97 8.73 -5.58
CA ARG A 24 9.96 9.68 -5.10
C ARG A 24 8.74 8.95 -4.56
N ILE A 25 8.43 9.20 -3.29
CA ILE A 25 7.29 8.59 -2.59
C ILE A 25 6.15 9.59 -2.52
N ARG A 26 4.94 9.15 -2.83
CA ARG A 26 3.71 9.95 -2.81
C ARG A 26 2.58 9.17 -2.17
N SER A 27 2.17 9.55 -0.96
CA SER A 27 0.96 9.04 -0.32
C SER A 27 -0.27 9.83 -0.77
N ALA A 28 -1.43 9.18 -0.84
CA ALA A 28 -2.69 9.86 -1.18
C ALA A 28 -3.04 11.01 -0.22
N ARG A 29 -2.73 10.84 1.08
CA ARG A 29 -2.77 11.90 2.09
C ARG A 29 -1.70 11.65 3.15
N PRO A 30 -1.19 12.70 3.83
CA PRO A 30 -0.14 12.54 4.84
C PRO A 30 -0.67 12.11 6.22
N PHE A 31 -1.95 12.33 6.53
CA PHE A 31 -2.55 12.01 7.83
C PHE A 31 -4.06 11.71 7.74
N GLY A 32 -4.67 11.37 8.88
CA GLY A 32 -6.11 11.13 9.00
C GLY A 32 -6.49 9.70 8.63
N TYR A 33 -5.60 8.75 8.90
CA TYR A 33 -5.88 7.33 8.76
C TYR A 33 -6.43 6.76 10.08
N PHE A 34 -7.51 6.00 10.01
CA PHE A 34 -8.04 5.27 11.15
C PHE A 34 -7.65 3.79 11.08
N VAL A 35 -7.90 3.05 12.16
CA VAL A 35 -7.77 1.59 12.14
C VAL A 35 -8.73 1.02 11.09
N GLY A 36 -8.25 0.07 10.29
CA GLY A 36 -8.95 -0.54 9.17
C GLY A 36 -8.76 0.16 7.82
N ASP A 37 -8.28 1.41 7.80
CA ASP A 37 -8.14 2.18 6.57
C ASP A 37 -7.12 1.58 5.60
N LEU A 38 -7.38 1.79 4.30
CA LEU A 38 -6.41 1.57 3.25
C LEU A 38 -5.54 2.82 3.02
N ILE A 39 -4.24 2.60 2.93
CA ILE A 39 -3.23 3.61 2.63
C ILE A 39 -2.71 3.34 1.22
N HIS A 40 -2.98 4.26 0.30
CA HIS A 40 -2.46 4.19 -1.06
C HIS A 40 -1.19 5.02 -1.18
N VAL A 41 -0.12 4.37 -1.64
CA VAL A 41 1.20 4.99 -1.84
C VAL A 41 1.68 4.69 -3.24
N ARG A 42 2.24 5.70 -3.90
CA ARG A 42 2.95 5.57 -5.15
C ARG A 42 4.44 5.81 -4.92
N VAL A 43 5.26 4.87 -5.37
CA VAL A 43 6.72 5.01 -5.40
C VAL A 43 7.13 5.06 -6.87
N ASP A 44 7.69 6.19 -7.30
CA ASP A 44 8.25 6.35 -8.63
C ASP A 44 9.78 6.28 -8.55
N VAL A 45 10.36 5.38 -9.33
CA VAL A 45 11.81 5.11 -9.37
C VAL A 45 12.28 5.36 -10.79
N SER A 46 13.19 6.33 -10.96
CA SER A 46 13.82 6.66 -12.24
C SER A 46 15.25 6.13 -12.25
N ALA A 47 15.65 5.47 -13.33
CA ALA A 47 16.97 4.88 -13.53
C ALA A 47 17.45 5.07 -14.99
N PRO A 48 18.73 4.77 -15.29
CA PRO A 48 19.24 4.76 -16.67
C PRO A 48 18.38 3.91 -17.62
N ALA A 49 18.36 4.26 -18.91
CA ALA A 49 17.51 3.61 -19.91
C ALA A 49 17.74 2.09 -20.07
N ASP A 50 18.96 1.63 -19.82
CA ASP A 50 19.39 0.24 -19.89
C ASP A 50 19.09 -0.55 -18.60
N ALA A 51 18.55 0.11 -17.57
CA ALA A 51 18.27 -0.52 -16.29
C ALA A 51 17.06 -1.46 -16.38
N VAL A 52 17.21 -2.65 -15.81
CA VAL A 52 16.19 -3.70 -15.71
C VAL A 52 15.90 -4.00 -14.25
N LEU A 53 14.64 -3.88 -13.83
CA LEU A 53 14.20 -4.17 -12.47
C LEU A 53 14.01 -5.68 -12.27
N SER A 54 14.58 -6.20 -11.18
CA SER A 54 14.31 -7.56 -10.72
C SER A 54 12.94 -7.61 -10.05
N ARG A 55 11.96 -8.26 -10.69
CA ARG A 55 10.62 -8.46 -10.09
C ARG A 55 10.64 -9.22 -8.77
N ALA A 56 11.67 -10.04 -8.54
CA ALA A 56 11.86 -10.76 -7.28
C ALA A 56 12.24 -9.85 -6.11
N SER A 57 12.70 -8.62 -6.39
CA SER A 57 12.99 -7.62 -5.36
C SER A 57 11.77 -6.80 -4.94
N LEU A 58 10.61 -7.00 -5.60
CA LEU A 58 9.38 -6.33 -5.19
C LEU A 58 8.95 -6.81 -3.79
N PRO A 59 8.37 -5.92 -2.96
CA PRO A 59 7.84 -6.33 -1.68
C PRO A 59 6.68 -7.31 -1.88
N ASN A 60 6.59 -8.32 -1.01
CA ASN A 60 5.52 -9.30 -1.06
C ASN A 60 4.34 -8.84 -0.20
N PRO A 61 3.09 -8.98 -0.67
CA PRO A 61 1.93 -8.76 0.17
C PRO A 61 1.94 -9.64 1.41
N GLY A 62 1.53 -9.07 2.54
CA GLY A 62 1.52 -9.73 3.85
C GLY A 62 1.73 -8.75 4.99
N PRO A 63 1.85 -9.26 6.24
CA PRO A 63 2.15 -8.44 7.40
C PRO A 63 3.56 -7.85 7.32
N LEU A 64 3.68 -6.52 7.44
CA LEU A 64 4.97 -5.82 7.51
C LEU A 64 5.38 -5.54 8.95
N THR A 65 4.42 -5.13 9.77
CA THR A 65 4.60 -4.91 11.21
C THR A 65 3.44 -5.54 11.96
N GLY A 66 3.46 -5.52 13.29
CA GLY A 66 2.33 -6.00 14.10
C GLY A 66 1.03 -5.21 13.89
N SER A 67 1.02 -4.13 13.10
CA SER A 67 -0.16 -3.28 12.89
C SER A 67 -0.26 -2.72 11.46
N LEU A 68 0.51 -3.24 10.51
CA LEU A 68 0.52 -2.77 9.12
C LEU A 68 0.71 -3.95 8.18
N ASP A 69 -0.21 -4.09 7.23
CA ASP A 69 -0.16 -5.12 6.20
C ASP A 69 -0.03 -4.47 4.82
N LEU A 70 0.84 -5.00 3.96
CA LEU A 70 0.83 -4.70 2.53
C LEU A 70 -0.17 -5.63 1.85
N ARG A 71 -1.22 -5.06 1.28
CA ARG A 71 -2.33 -5.79 0.66
C ARG A 71 -2.12 -6.02 -0.82
N ASP A 72 -1.50 -5.07 -1.51
CA ASP A 72 -1.34 -5.15 -2.95
C ASP A 72 -0.12 -4.36 -3.43
N VAL A 73 0.49 -4.84 -4.51
CA VAL A 73 1.66 -4.25 -5.18
C VAL A 73 1.43 -4.32 -6.68
N LYS A 74 1.29 -3.17 -7.32
CA LYS A 74 1.18 -3.05 -8.77
C LYS A 74 2.39 -2.34 -9.34
N LEU A 75 3.04 -2.97 -10.32
CA LEU A 75 4.17 -2.41 -11.05
C LEU A 75 3.71 -1.95 -12.44
N SER A 76 4.06 -0.72 -12.81
CA SER A 76 3.98 -0.21 -14.17
C SER A 76 5.35 0.27 -14.61
N GLU A 77 5.74 -0.07 -15.85
CA GLU A 77 7.02 0.31 -16.42
C GLU A 77 6.82 1.28 -17.58
N MET A 78 7.61 2.34 -17.62
CA MET A 78 7.55 3.39 -18.62
C MET A 78 8.97 3.76 -19.06
N SER A 79 9.09 4.35 -20.24
CA SER A 79 10.33 4.94 -20.73
C SER A 79 10.05 6.39 -21.09
N GLU A 80 10.72 7.33 -20.45
CA GLU A 80 10.48 8.77 -20.64
C GLU A 80 11.83 9.50 -20.63
N ASN A 81 12.06 10.39 -21.61
CA ASN A 81 13.27 11.22 -21.69
C ASN A 81 14.61 10.44 -21.62
N GLY A 82 14.65 9.22 -22.18
CA GLY A 82 15.83 8.36 -22.11
C GLY A 82 16.07 7.74 -20.72
N ALA A 83 15.11 7.83 -19.80
CA ALA A 83 15.10 7.15 -18.51
C ALA A 83 14.18 5.93 -18.53
N ARG A 84 14.52 4.92 -17.72
CA ARG A 84 13.56 3.89 -17.31
C ARG A 84 12.83 4.37 -16.06
N LEU A 85 11.51 4.34 -16.08
CA LEU A 85 10.66 4.71 -14.95
C LEU A 85 9.84 3.51 -14.49
N TRP A 86 9.95 3.17 -13.21
CA TRP A 86 9.08 2.20 -12.55
C TRP A 86 8.16 2.91 -11.60
N ARG A 87 6.86 2.63 -11.73
CA ARG A 87 5.83 3.09 -10.81
C ARG A 87 5.30 1.89 -10.04
N LEU A 88 5.48 1.94 -8.72
CA LEU A 88 4.92 0.98 -7.78
C LEU A 88 3.73 1.64 -7.09
N ASP A 89 2.53 1.15 -7.37
CA ASP A 89 1.32 1.50 -6.61
C ASP A 89 1.12 0.44 -5.52
N LEU A 90 1.30 0.86 -4.27
CA LEU A 90 1.28 0.04 -3.07
C LEU A 90 0.00 0.34 -2.28
N THR A 91 -0.68 -0.71 -1.81
CA THR A 91 -1.85 -0.56 -0.93
C THR A 91 -1.56 -1.24 0.40
N TYR A 92 -1.53 -0.46 1.47
CA TYR A 92 -1.40 -0.97 2.84
C TYR A 92 -2.75 -0.94 3.55
N GLN A 93 -2.91 -1.75 4.59
CA GLN A 93 -4.02 -1.65 5.53
C GLN A 93 -3.48 -1.40 6.94
N ASN A 94 -3.99 -0.35 7.56
CA ASN A 94 -3.64 0.02 8.92
C ASN A 94 -4.45 -0.79 9.93
N PHE A 95 -3.78 -1.47 10.86
CA PHE A 95 -4.42 -2.09 12.03
C PHE A 95 -4.00 -1.43 13.34
N TYR A 96 -3.27 -0.32 13.28
CA TYR A 96 -2.83 0.40 14.46
C TYR A 96 -4.00 1.12 15.13
N VAL A 97 -4.28 0.74 16.37
CA VAL A 97 -5.30 1.38 17.22
C VAL A 97 -4.66 2.56 17.95
N ALA A 98 -4.75 3.74 17.35
CA ALA A 98 -4.19 4.96 17.92
C ALA A 98 -5.00 5.42 19.15
N LEU A 99 -4.30 5.81 20.22
CA LEU A 99 -4.91 6.39 21.43
C LEU A 99 -4.97 7.93 21.38
N ASP A 100 -4.09 8.53 20.59
CA ASP A 100 -3.94 9.95 20.27
C ASP A 100 -3.52 10.10 18.80
N ALA A 101 -3.54 11.32 18.26
CA ALA A 101 -3.05 11.56 16.91
C ALA A 101 -1.51 11.44 16.89
N ARG A 102 -0.97 10.56 16.04
CA ARG A 102 0.48 10.34 15.93
C ARG A 102 0.88 9.79 14.58
N ASP A 103 2.18 9.86 14.30
CA ASP A 103 2.74 9.23 13.11
C ASP A 103 3.14 7.78 13.35
N ILE A 104 2.78 6.90 12.42
CA ILE A 104 3.37 5.57 12.29
C ILE A 104 4.35 5.55 11.12
N GLU A 105 5.34 4.66 11.20
CA GLU A 105 6.33 4.47 10.16
C GLU A 105 5.91 3.33 9.23
N ILE A 106 6.06 3.56 7.92
CA ILE A 106 6.01 2.54 6.89
C ILE A 106 7.45 2.16 6.55
N PRO A 107 7.86 0.89 6.77
CA PRO A 107 9.22 0.46 6.50
C PRO A 107 9.62 0.68 5.04
N GLY A 108 10.87 1.09 4.84
CA GLY A 108 11.51 1.10 3.54
C GLY A 108 11.78 -0.31 3.03
N PHE A 109 12.17 -0.41 1.76
CA PHE A 109 12.54 -1.67 1.13
C PHE A 109 13.58 -1.43 0.03
N GLU A 110 14.22 -2.49 -0.42
CA GLU A 110 15.27 -2.44 -1.43
C GLU A 110 14.78 -3.03 -2.76
N LEU A 111 15.10 -2.35 -3.86
CA LEU A 111 14.85 -2.82 -5.21
C LEU A 111 16.18 -3.17 -5.87
N SER A 112 16.26 -4.34 -6.50
CA SER A 112 17.45 -4.76 -7.24
C SER A 112 17.27 -4.45 -8.73
N ILE A 113 18.24 -3.76 -9.32
CA ILE A 113 18.29 -3.46 -10.75
C ILE A 113 19.56 -4.04 -11.37
N SER A 114 19.52 -4.30 -12.67
CA SER A 114 20.69 -4.66 -13.48
C SER A 114 20.86 -3.62 -14.59
N THR A 115 22.08 -3.11 -14.75
CA THR A 115 22.47 -2.15 -15.80
C THR A 115 23.68 -2.69 -16.56
N ALA A 116 24.14 -1.97 -17.59
CA ALA A 116 25.38 -2.31 -18.29
C ALA A 116 26.62 -2.29 -17.39
N THR A 117 26.59 -1.58 -16.25
CA THR A 117 27.69 -1.54 -15.28
C THR A 117 27.61 -2.65 -14.23
N GLY A 118 26.49 -3.38 -14.14
CA GLY A 118 26.30 -4.51 -13.25
C GLY A 118 24.99 -4.45 -12.45
N ALA A 119 24.90 -5.31 -11.43
CA ALA A 119 23.77 -5.29 -10.50
C ALA A 119 23.92 -4.15 -9.48
N GLN A 120 22.85 -3.42 -9.23
CA GLN A 120 22.79 -2.32 -8.26
C GLN A 120 21.53 -2.44 -7.40
N THR A 121 21.57 -1.88 -6.19
CA THR A 121 20.43 -1.86 -5.27
C THR A 121 19.98 -0.42 -5.05
N ILE A 122 18.67 -0.20 -5.13
CA ILE A 122 18.01 1.08 -4.90
C ILE A 122 17.25 0.99 -3.59
N ALA A 123 17.61 1.82 -2.61
CA ALA A 123 16.88 1.91 -1.36
C ALA A 123 15.66 2.82 -1.52
N VAL A 124 14.47 2.28 -1.24
CA VAL A 124 13.27 3.08 -0.97
C VAL A 124 13.25 3.36 0.53
N PRO A 125 13.43 4.62 0.98
CA PRO A 125 13.54 4.93 2.40
C PRO A 125 12.21 4.69 3.11
N ALA A 126 12.25 4.51 4.43
CA ALA A 126 11.05 4.52 5.25
C ALA A 126 10.38 5.91 5.22
N TRP A 127 9.06 5.95 5.40
CA TRP A 127 8.31 7.20 5.48
C TRP A 127 7.24 7.12 6.56
N ARG A 128 6.64 8.27 6.90
CA ARG A 128 5.67 8.37 7.99
C ARG A 128 4.31 8.81 7.49
N ILE A 129 3.27 8.35 8.17
CA ILE A 129 1.88 8.78 7.97
C ILE A 129 1.19 9.02 9.31
N GLY A 130 0.31 10.01 9.37
CA GLY A 130 -0.47 10.34 10.55
C GLY A 130 -1.72 9.46 10.70
N VAL A 131 -1.83 8.79 11.83
CA VAL A 131 -3.01 8.02 12.25
C VAL A 131 -3.79 8.76 13.35
N SER A 132 -5.11 8.58 13.34
CA SER A 132 -6.05 9.25 14.23
C SER A 132 -6.78 8.22 15.12
N PRO A 133 -7.10 8.59 16.37
CA PRO A 133 -7.85 7.72 17.27
C PRO A 133 -9.32 7.66 16.85
N LEU A 134 -9.96 6.49 17.02
CA LEU A 134 -11.41 6.35 16.84
C LEU A 134 -12.22 6.90 18.02
N ARG A 135 -11.63 6.88 19.22
CA ARG A 135 -12.26 7.39 20.43
C ARG A 135 -11.92 8.87 20.63
N GLU A 136 -12.80 9.58 21.31
CA GLU A 136 -12.52 10.93 21.79
C GLU A 136 -11.30 10.91 22.72
N ILE A 137 -10.37 11.84 22.51
CA ILE A 137 -9.16 11.97 23.35
C ILE A 137 -9.54 12.58 24.71
N ALA A 138 -10.47 13.55 24.71
CA ALA A 138 -10.99 14.21 25.89
C ALA A 138 -12.51 14.27 25.80
N PRO A 139 -13.22 13.25 26.32
CA PRO A 139 -14.68 13.24 26.28
C PRO A 139 -15.25 14.38 27.11
N GLN A 140 -16.45 14.84 26.75
CA GLN A 140 -17.17 15.81 27.57
C GLN A 140 -17.37 15.27 28.99
N LYS A 141 -17.21 16.14 29.99
CA LYS A 141 -17.44 15.75 31.38
C LYS A 141 -18.94 15.53 31.57
N GLN A 142 -19.32 14.31 31.97
CA GLN A 142 -20.69 13.99 32.35
C GLN A 142 -20.84 14.03 33.88
N GLU A 143 -22.06 14.25 34.36
CA GLU A 143 -22.35 14.25 35.79
C GLU A 143 -22.34 12.83 36.37
N GLN A 144 -22.85 11.84 35.63
CA GLN A 144 -22.90 10.44 36.07
C GLN A 144 -22.09 9.54 35.12
N ALA A 145 -21.49 8.48 35.68
CA ALA A 145 -20.71 7.52 34.90
C ALA A 145 -21.56 6.77 33.86
N SER A 146 -22.85 6.55 34.15
CA SER A 146 -23.82 5.93 33.24
C SER A 146 -24.00 6.72 31.95
N ASP A 147 -23.82 8.04 31.99
CA ASP A 147 -24.09 8.93 30.86
C ASP A 147 -23.02 8.81 29.76
N TYR A 148 -21.88 8.17 30.07
CA TYR A 148 -20.87 7.80 29.09
C TYR A 148 -21.25 6.54 28.28
N LEU A 149 -22.14 5.70 28.81
CA LEU A 149 -22.55 4.47 28.18
C LEU A 149 -23.70 4.75 27.21
N ARG A 150 -23.62 4.21 26.00
CA ARG A 150 -24.77 4.16 25.09
C ARG A 150 -25.50 2.84 25.28
N PRO A 151 -26.84 2.82 25.28
CA PRO A 151 -27.58 1.57 25.31
C PRO A 151 -27.23 0.74 24.06
N ASP A 152 -27.20 -0.58 24.23
CA ASP A 152 -27.02 -1.49 23.09
C ASP A 152 -28.13 -1.29 22.07
N GLY A 153 -27.77 -1.36 20.78
CA GLY A 153 -28.75 -1.32 19.70
C GLY A 153 -29.66 -2.54 19.76
N SER A 154 -30.95 -2.37 19.44
CA SER A 154 -31.86 -3.51 19.32
C SER A 154 -31.39 -4.47 18.23
N SER A 155 -31.48 -5.77 18.48
CA SER A 155 -31.23 -6.77 17.43
C SER A 155 -32.20 -6.58 16.26
N ALA A 156 -31.68 -6.62 15.03
CA ALA A 156 -32.52 -6.68 13.86
C ALA A 156 -33.36 -7.96 13.89
N PHE A 157 -34.67 -7.84 13.72
CA PHE A 157 -35.55 -9.00 13.60
C PHE A 157 -35.45 -9.55 12.18
N VAL A 158 -35.05 -10.82 12.05
CA VAL A 158 -35.05 -11.51 10.76
C VAL A 158 -36.42 -12.18 10.60
N SER A 159 -37.15 -11.84 9.54
CA SER A 159 -38.46 -12.44 9.27
C SER A 159 -38.35 -13.94 8.98
N GLU A 160 -39.06 -14.76 9.77
CA GLU A 160 -39.12 -16.22 9.60
C GLU A 160 -40.26 -16.69 8.69
N ALA A 161 -41.04 -15.78 8.11
CA ALA A 161 -42.21 -16.15 7.31
C ALA A 161 -41.85 -17.01 6.09
N THR A 162 -40.77 -16.67 5.38
CA THR A 162 -40.31 -17.41 4.20
C THR A 162 -39.85 -18.84 4.53
N PRO A 163 -38.91 -19.08 5.47
CA PRO A 163 -38.51 -20.44 5.82
C PRO A 163 -39.68 -21.25 6.40
N LEU A 164 -40.57 -20.62 7.17
CA LEU A 164 -41.75 -21.29 7.71
C LEU A 164 -42.72 -21.75 6.62
N ASN A 165 -43.04 -20.88 5.65
CA ASN A 165 -43.90 -21.23 4.52
C ASN A 165 -43.29 -22.33 3.65
N LEU A 166 -41.97 -22.32 3.45
CA LEU A 166 -41.26 -23.38 2.74
C LEU A 166 -41.30 -24.71 3.50
N ALA A 167 -41.14 -24.69 4.83
CA ALA A 167 -41.25 -25.88 5.66
C ALA A 167 -42.66 -26.49 5.58
N PHE A 168 -43.71 -25.66 5.64
CA PHE A 168 -45.08 -26.12 5.45
C PHE A 168 -45.31 -26.68 4.04
N GLY A 169 -44.83 -26.00 3.00
CA GLY A 169 -44.94 -26.48 1.62
C GLY A 169 -44.25 -27.83 1.40
N ALA A 170 -43.03 -28.00 1.93
CA ALA A 170 -42.30 -29.26 1.87
C ALA A 170 -42.99 -30.38 2.66
N GLY A 171 -43.52 -30.08 3.85
CA GLY A 171 -44.29 -31.02 4.65
C GLY A 171 -45.54 -31.50 3.93
N ALA A 172 -46.30 -30.59 3.32
CA ALA A 172 -47.47 -30.93 2.52
C ALA A 172 -47.11 -31.80 1.30
N ALA A 173 -46.03 -31.48 0.60
CA ALA A 173 -45.54 -32.27 -0.54
C ALA A 173 -45.12 -33.68 -0.11
N ALA A 174 -44.44 -33.83 1.04
CA ALA A 174 -44.04 -35.14 1.56
C ALA A 174 -45.24 -36.01 1.92
N LEU A 175 -46.27 -35.43 2.54
CA LEU A 175 -47.52 -36.15 2.84
C LEU A 175 -48.26 -36.58 1.57
N LEU A 176 -48.31 -35.73 0.54
CA LEU A 176 -48.90 -36.09 -0.75
C LEU A 176 -48.13 -37.23 -1.42
N ALA A 177 -46.80 -37.22 -1.37
CA ALA A 177 -45.98 -38.29 -1.93
C ALA A 177 -46.16 -39.64 -1.21
N LEU A 178 -46.54 -39.64 0.06
CA LEU A 178 -46.86 -40.86 0.82
C LEU A 178 -48.28 -41.39 0.54
N ALA A 179 -49.17 -40.55 0.01
CA ALA A 179 -50.56 -40.89 -0.29
C ALA A 179 -50.79 -41.36 -1.74
N LEU A 180 -49.76 -41.23 -2.60
CA LEU A 180 -49.71 -41.74 -3.98
C LEU A 180 -48.98 -43.09 -4.03
#